data_AF-A0A9D2XY11-F1
#
_entry.id   AF-A0A9D2XY11-F1
#
_cell.length_a   1.000
_cell.length_b   1.000
_cell.length_c   1.000
_cell.angle_alpha   90.00
_cell.angle_beta   90.00
_cell.angle_gamma   90.00
#
_symmetry.space_group_name_H-M   'P 1'
#
loop_
_entity.id
_entity.type
_entity.pdbx_description
1 polymer ?
#
loop_
_entity_poly.entity_id
_entity_poly.type
_entity_poly.pdbx_seq_one_letter_code
_entity_poly.pdbx_strand_id
1 'polypeptide(L)'
;MSASLAGLKVEVKYLQKENEVLTAKTRELELLKQQDQANKKELESLKRELDKLKQQDQAHEGELITIKASANITENQVEALRREGEVKQVAFSASLMDSGSGDVGPFNAQTALVFRHVVTNIGNAYGPNTGTQFH
;
A
#
# COMPACT_ATOMS: atom_id res chain seq x y z
N MET A 1 -65.80 69.01 -3.66
CA MET A 1 -64.39 68.89 -3.24
C MET A 1 -64.07 67.60 -2.48
N SER A 2 -65.02 66.93 -1.82
CA SER A 2 -64.77 65.73 -0.99
C SER A 2 -64.40 64.44 -1.76
N ALA A 3 -65.02 64.19 -2.92
CA ALA A 3 -64.80 62.94 -3.67
C ALA A 3 -63.38 62.81 -4.27
N SER A 4 -62.77 63.92 -4.72
CA SER A 4 -61.42 63.93 -5.28
C SER A 4 -60.34 63.64 -4.21
N LEU A 5 -60.51 64.18 -3.00
CA LEU A 5 -59.63 63.90 -1.88
C LEU A 5 -59.70 62.43 -1.42
N ALA A 6 -60.90 61.82 -1.49
CA ALA A 6 -61.09 60.41 -1.17
C ALA A 6 -60.37 59.49 -2.18
N GLY A 7 -60.46 59.78 -3.49
CA GLY A 7 -59.73 59.05 -4.53
C GLY A 7 -58.22 59.11 -4.35
N LEU A 8 -57.68 60.31 -4.09
CA LEU A 8 -56.25 60.50 -3.83
C LEU A 8 -55.74 59.71 -2.61
N LYS A 9 -56.53 59.62 -1.52
CA LYS A 9 -56.16 58.82 -0.35
C LYS A 9 -56.09 57.32 -0.63
N VAL A 10 -56.91 56.81 -1.55
CA VAL A 10 -56.88 55.41 -1.96
C VAL A 10 -55.65 55.12 -2.80
N GLU A 11 -55.36 55.98 -3.78
CA GLU A 11 -54.17 55.89 -4.64
C GLU A 11 -52.86 55.88 -3.82
N VAL A 12 -52.74 56.79 -2.84
CA VAL A 12 -51.56 56.87 -1.97
C VAL A 12 -51.34 55.58 -1.18
N LYS A 13 -52.42 54.97 -0.66
CA LYS A 13 -52.33 53.69 0.06
C LYS A 13 -51.92 52.54 -0.87
N TYR A 14 -52.41 52.54 -2.11
CA TYR A 14 -52.05 51.54 -3.10
C TYR A 14 -50.57 51.64 -3.48
N LEU A 15 -50.09 52.85 -3.79
CA LEU A 15 -48.69 53.12 -4.10
C LEU A 15 -47.74 52.82 -2.92
N GLN A 16 -48.16 53.07 -1.68
CA GLN A 16 -47.39 52.64 -0.49
C GLN A 16 -47.23 51.12 -0.46
N LYS A 17 -48.31 50.38 -0.70
CA LYS A 17 -48.28 48.91 -0.68
C LYS A 17 -47.43 48.34 -1.83
N GLU A 18 -47.48 48.91 -3.02
CA GLU A 18 -46.59 48.51 -4.13
C GLU A 18 -45.12 48.78 -3.81
N ASN A 19 -44.80 49.91 -3.18
CA ASN A 19 -43.42 50.22 -2.77
C ASN A 19 -42.90 49.24 -1.71
N GLU A 20 -43.74 48.82 -0.77
CA GLU A 20 -43.38 47.79 0.23
C GLU A 20 -43.06 46.45 -0.46
N VAL A 21 -43.91 46.01 -1.38
CA VAL A 21 -43.70 44.78 -2.17
C VAL A 21 -42.43 44.88 -3.02
N LEU A 22 -42.21 46.02 -3.68
CA LEU A 22 -41.03 46.25 -4.51
C LEU A 22 -39.74 46.22 -3.68
N THR A 23 -39.77 46.78 -2.47
CA THR A 23 -38.66 46.73 -1.52
C THR A 23 -38.38 45.29 -1.07
N ALA A 24 -39.42 44.51 -0.77
CA ALA A 24 -39.27 43.10 -0.39
C ALA A 24 -38.65 42.27 -1.53
N LYS A 25 -39.15 42.44 -2.76
CA LYS A 25 -38.62 41.73 -3.95
C LYS A 25 -37.17 42.10 -4.25
N THR A 26 -36.79 43.35 -4.02
CA THR A 26 -35.40 43.81 -4.21
C THR A 26 -34.46 43.13 -3.20
N ARG A 27 -34.87 43.01 -1.93
CA ARG A 27 -34.09 42.28 -0.91
C ARG A 27 -33.94 40.80 -1.24
N GLU A 28 -35.01 40.16 -1.71
CA GLU A 28 -34.98 38.75 -2.11
C GLU A 28 -34.02 38.53 -3.30
N LEU A 29 -34.01 39.44 -4.27
CA LEU A 29 -33.07 39.41 -5.40
C LEU A 29 -31.61 39.57 -4.94
N GLU A 30 -31.34 40.42 -3.96
CA GLU A 30 -30.00 40.58 -3.38
C GLU A 30 -29.54 39.32 -2.65
N LEU A 31 -30.42 38.69 -1.87
CA LEU A 31 -30.12 37.42 -1.19
C LEU A 31 -29.83 36.30 -2.21
N LEU A 32 -30.61 36.20 -3.28
CA LEU A 32 -30.39 35.21 -4.33
C LEU A 32 -29.03 35.42 -5.02
N LYS A 33 -28.66 36.68 -5.31
CA LYS A 33 -27.33 36.99 -5.87
C LYS A 33 -26.18 36.62 -4.93
N GLN A 34 -26.34 36.84 -3.63
CA GLN A 34 -25.34 36.45 -2.63
C GLN A 34 -25.20 34.92 -2.58
N GLN A 35 -26.31 34.19 -2.62
CA GLN A 35 -26.30 32.73 -2.63
C GLN A 35 -25.62 32.18 -3.90
N ASP A 36 -25.94 32.73 -5.07
CA ASP A 36 -25.29 32.32 -6.33
C ASP A 36 -23.78 32.57 -6.30
N GLN A 37 -23.36 33.69 -5.71
CA GLN A 37 -21.95 33.99 -5.53
C GLN A 37 -21.26 33.02 -4.56
N ALA A 38 -21.93 32.63 -3.48
CA ALA A 38 -21.44 31.62 -2.53
C ALA A 38 -21.31 30.25 -3.20
N ASN A 39 -22.36 29.79 -3.88
CA ASN A 39 -22.39 28.52 -4.61
C ASN A 39 -21.28 28.47 -5.68
N LYS A 40 -21.01 29.58 -6.36
CA LYS A 40 -19.93 29.65 -7.35
C LYS A 40 -18.55 29.42 -6.71
N LYS A 41 -18.31 30.00 -5.53
CA LYS A 41 -17.05 29.79 -4.78
C LYS A 41 -16.91 28.34 -4.30
N GLU A 42 -18.00 27.75 -3.81
CA GLU A 42 -18.01 26.34 -3.41
C GLU A 42 -17.72 25.42 -4.60
N LEU A 43 -18.33 25.69 -5.75
CA LEU A 43 -18.08 24.93 -6.97
C LEU A 43 -16.62 25.03 -7.44
N GLU A 44 -15.99 26.21 -7.32
CA GLU A 44 -14.56 26.38 -7.60
C GLU A 44 -13.68 25.62 -6.61
N SER A 45 -14.06 25.57 -5.33
CA SER A 45 -13.36 24.78 -4.31
C SER A 45 -13.43 23.28 -4.60
N LEU A 46 -14.63 22.77 -4.89
CA LEU A 46 -14.86 21.36 -5.23
C LEU A 46 -14.08 20.94 -6.48
N LYS A 47 -14.00 21.81 -7.50
CA LYS A 47 -13.18 21.53 -8.70
C LYS A 47 -11.70 21.37 -8.36
N ARG A 48 -11.15 22.23 -7.49
CA ARG A 48 -9.75 22.10 -7.05
C ARG A 48 -9.49 20.82 -6.29
N GLU A 49 -10.43 20.41 -5.43
CA GLU A 49 -10.32 19.17 -4.67
C GLU A 49 -10.39 17.94 -5.57
N LEU A 50 -11.26 17.96 -6.58
CA LEU A 50 -11.34 16.92 -7.61
C LEU A 50 -10.03 16.81 -8.41
N ASP A 51 -9.45 17.93 -8.82
CA ASP A 51 -8.17 17.95 -9.53
C ASP A 51 -7.03 17.38 -8.67
N LYS A 52 -7.02 17.72 -7.37
CA LYS A 52 -6.04 17.18 -6.41
C LYS A 52 -6.20 15.66 -6.24
N LEU A 53 -7.44 15.18 -6.11
CA LEU A 53 -7.71 13.75 -5.97
C LEU A 53 -7.27 12.98 -7.22
N LYS A 54 -7.52 13.52 -8.41
CA LYS A 54 -7.09 12.94 -9.67
C LYS A 54 -5.56 12.86 -9.78
N GLN A 55 -4.84 13.88 -9.33
CA GLN A 55 -3.37 13.86 -9.28
C GLN A 55 -2.84 12.79 -8.31
N GLN A 56 -3.48 12.64 -7.14
CA GLN A 56 -3.10 11.59 -6.18
C GLN A 56 -3.35 10.19 -6.74
N ASP A 57 -4.47 9.99 -7.44
CA ASP A 57 -4.79 8.70 -8.07
C ASP A 57 -3.72 8.30 -9.11
N GLN A 58 -3.31 9.25 -9.96
CA GLN A 58 -2.22 9.05 -10.92
C GLN A 58 -0.88 8.76 -10.23
N ALA A 59 -0.59 9.43 -9.11
CA ALA A 59 0.63 9.18 -8.34
C ALA A 59 0.64 7.77 -7.73
N HIS A 60 -0.47 7.34 -7.12
CA HIS A 60 -0.62 6.00 -6.55
C HIS A 60 -0.51 4.90 -7.62
N GLU A 61 -1.04 5.14 -8.84
CA GLU A 61 -0.87 4.19 -9.94
C GLU A 61 0.61 4.01 -10.33
N GLY A 62 1.39 5.10 -10.36
CA GLY A 62 2.84 5.05 -10.59
C GLY A 62 3.61 4.33 -9.47
N GLU A 63 3.24 4.56 -8.21
CA GLU A 63 3.82 3.86 -7.06
C GLU A 63 3.52 2.36 -7.10
N LEU A 64 2.28 1.97 -7.45
CA LEU A 64 1.88 0.57 -7.59
C LEU A 64 2.69 -0.16 -8.67
N ILE A 65 2.93 0.49 -9.81
CA ILE A 65 3.78 -0.07 -10.88
C ILE A 65 5.19 -0.31 -10.35
N THR A 66 5.74 0.66 -9.61
CA THR A 66 7.09 0.57 -9.04
C THR A 66 7.20 -0.55 -8.00
N ILE A 67 6.25 -0.61 -7.06
CA ILE A 67 6.19 -1.66 -6.03
C ILE A 67 6.07 -3.04 -6.67
N LYS A 68 5.23 -3.18 -7.70
CA LYS A 68 5.07 -4.46 -8.42
C LYS A 68 6.36 -4.89 -9.12
N ALA A 69 7.10 -3.96 -9.72
CA ALA A 69 8.39 -4.25 -10.33
C ALA A 69 9.43 -4.68 -9.27
N SER A 70 9.51 -3.95 -8.15
CA SER A 70 10.41 -4.30 -7.04
C SER A 70 10.05 -5.66 -6.43
N ALA A 71 8.76 -5.95 -6.22
CA ALA A 71 8.31 -7.24 -5.70
C ALA A 71 8.72 -8.40 -6.62
N ASN A 72 8.57 -8.24 -7.93
CA ASN A 72 9.00 -9.26 -8.90
C ASN A 72 10.53 -9.48 -8.86
N ILE A 73 11.32 -8.41 -8.74
CA ILE A 73 12.78 -8.51 -8.60
C ILE A 73 13.13 -9.26 -7.30
N THR A 74 12.50 -8.90 -6.18
CA THR A 74 12.74 -9.55 -4.89
C THR A 74 12.33 -11.02 -4.92
N GLU A 75 11.19 -11.36 -5.52
CA GLU A 75 10.74 -12.75 -5.69
C GLU A 75 11.77 -13.57 -6.48
N ASN A 76 12.26 -13.04 -7.61
CA ASN A 76 13.31 -13.68 -8.39
C ASN A 76 14.62 -13.86 -7.60
N GLN A 77 15.02 -12.87 -6.81
CA GLN A 77 16.22 -12.96 -5.97
C GLN A 77 16.06 -14.02 -4.87
N VAL A 78 14.89 -14.08 -4.22
CA VAL A 78 14.60 -15.08 -3.20
C VAL A 78 14.58 -16.49 -3.80
N GLU A 79 13.98 -16.66 -4.97
CA GLU A 79 14.03 -17.95 -5.69
C GLU A 79 15.46 -18.35 -6.04
N ALA A 80 16.28 -17.43 -6.55
CA ALA A 80 17.67 -17.70 -6.88
C ALA A 80 18.48 -18.12 -5.64
N LEU A 81 18.35 -17.39 -4.53
CA LEU A 81 19.01 -17.72 -3.26
C LEU A 81 18.54 -19.07 -2.71
N ARG A 82 17.25 -19.39 -2.84
CA ARG A 82 16.72 -20.68 -2.44
C ARG A 82 17.34 -21.81 -3.25
N ARG A 83 17.42 -21.67 -4.58
CA ARG A 83 18.09 -22.65 -5.46
C ARG A 83 19.57 -22.78 -5.12
N GLU A 84 20.27 -21.67 -4.87
CA GLU A 84 21.67 -21.72 -4.44
C GLU A 84 21.85 -22.41 -3.08
N GLY A 85 20.95 -22.16 -2.12
CA GLY A 85 20.96 -22.79 -0.82
C GLY A 85 20.71 -24.29 -0.88
N GLU A 86 19.84 -24.74 -1.77
CA GLU A 86 19.62 -26.18 -2.06
C GLU A 86 20.88 -26.84 -2.64
N VAL A 87 21.66 -26.13 -3.46
CA VAL A 87 22.89 -26.66 -4.08
C VAL A 87 24.12 -26.58 -3.16
N LYS A 88 24.19 -25.58 -2.26
CA LYS A 88 25.37 -25.28 -1.41
C LYS A 88 25.32 -25.88 -0.01
N GLN A 89 24.33 -26.70 0.36
CA GLN A 89 24.40 -27.41 1.64
C GLN A 89 25.66 -28.29 1.65
N VAL A 90 26.52 -28.13 2.66
CA VAL A 90 27.65 -29.04 2.91
C VAL A 90 27.07 -30.43 3.10
N ALA A 91 27.22 -31.28 2.08
CA ALA A 91 26.53 -32.57 2.05
C ALA A 91 27.07 -33.56 3.10
N PHE A 92 28.25 -33.28 3.67
CA PHE A 92 28.92 -34.19 4.58
C PHE A 92 29.83 -33.47 5.59
N SER A 93 29.57 -33.65 6.88
CA SER A 93 30.49 -33.27 7.96
C SER A 93 30.51 -34.37 9.01
N ALA A 94 31.70 -34.84 9.39
CA ALA A 94 31.85 -36.04 10.20
C ALA A 94 33.18 -36.10 10.96
N SER A 95 33.23 -36.87 12.05
CA SER A 95 34.44 -37.21 12.79
C SER A 95 34.61 -38.72 12.96
N LEU A 96 35.87 -39.13 13.03
CA LEU A 96 36.26 -40.54 13.23
C LEU A 96 35.90 -41.04 14.63
N MET A 97 35.84 -40.14 15.61
CA MET A 97 35.49 -40.42 16.99
C MET A 97 34.07 -39.95 17.27
N ASP A 98 33.38 -40.65 18.18
CA ASP A 98 32.02 -40.30 18.61
C ASP A 98 32.02 -39.17 19.66
N SER A 99 33.05 -39.12 20.51
CA SER A 99 33.34 -38.01 21.42
C SER A 99 34.80 -38.06 21.89
N GLY A 100 35.30 -36.96 22.45
CA GLY A 100 36.66 -36.87 23.00
C GLY A 100 37.76 -36.66 21.97
N SER A 101 39.02 -36.79 22.42
CA SER A 101 40.23 -36.68 21.58
C SER A 101 41.14 -37.88 21.79
N GLY A 102 41.84 -38.30 20.75
CA GLY A 102 42.74 -39.44 20.76
C GLY A 102 43.20 -39.81 19.36
N ASP A 103 44.21 -40.68 19.28
CA ASP A 103 44.77 -41.11 18.01
C ASP A 103 43.94 -42.26 17.40
N VAL A 104 43.65 -42.14 16.10
CA VAL A 104 43.03 -43.21 15.31
C VAL A 104 44.15 -43.94 14.55
N GLY A 105 44.71 -44.96 15.19
CA GLY A 105 45.88 -45.72 14.70
C GLY A 105 46.75 -46.21 15.86
N PRO A 106 47.94 -46.80 15.61
CA PRO A 106 48.60 -46.99 14.31
C PRO A 106 48.03 -48.17 13.51
N PHE A 107 48.06 -48.08 12.18
CA PHE A 107 47.63 -49.15 11.28
C PHE A 107 48.82 -49.75 10.54
N ASN A 108 48.96 -51.08 10.61
CA ASN A 108 50.06 -51.81 9.97
C ASN A 108 49.74 -52.28 8.54
N ALA A 109 48.51 -52.00 8.07
CA ALA A 109 48.00 -52.34 6.75
C ALA A 109 46.94 -51.32 6.32
N GLN A 110 46.61 -51.29 5.02
CA GLN A 110 45.56 -50.42 4.49
C GLN A 110 44.24 -50.67 5.22
N THR A 111 43.76 -49.66 5.95
CA THR A 111 42.57 -49.75 6.79
C THR A 111 41.58 -48.66 6.37
N ALA A 112 40.35 -49.06 6.06
CA ALA A 112 39.28 -48.10 5.77
C ALA A 112 38.79 -47.46 7.07
N LEU A 113 38.72 -46.13 7.10
CA LEU A 113 38.25 -45.38 8.26
C LEU A 113 36.74 -45.18 8.18
N VAL A 114 36.08 -45.42 9.31
CA VAL A 114 34.63 -45.22 9.46
C VAL A 114 34.40 -43.99 10.33
N PHE A 115 33.66 -43.03 9.80
CA PHE A 115 33.24 -41.85 10.55
C PHE A 115 32.07 -42.23 11.46
N ARG A 116 32.36 -42.33 12.77
CA ARG A 116 31.37 -42.76 13.76
C ARG A 116 30.35 -41.68 14.07
N HIS A 117 30.75 -40.42 14.00
CA HIS A 117 29.88 -39.28 14.22
C HIS A 117 29.72 -38.49 12.93
N VAL A 118 28.48 -38.36 12.44
CA VAL A 118 28.17 -37.63 11.22
C VAL A 118 27.18 -36.54 11.59
N VAL A 119 27.65 -35.29 11.53
CA VAL A 119 26.87 -34.10 11.90
C VAL A 119 25.98 -33.66 10.75
N THR A 120 26.39 -33.91 9.50
CA THR A 120 25.58 -33.62 8.30
C THR A 120 25.74 -34.73 7.28
N ASN A 121 24.62 -35.26 6.78
CA ASN A 121 24.54 -36.37 5.82
C ASN A 121 23.38 -36.13 4.84
N ILE A 122 23.48 -35.08 4.03
CA ILE A 122 22.39 -34.72 3.11
C ILE A 122 22.20 -35.85 2.09
N GLY A 123 20.95 -36.29 1.91
CA GLY A 123 20.61 -37.43 1.06
C GLY A 123 20.85 -38.80 1.69
N ASN A 124 21.21 -38.88 2.98
CA ASN A 124 21.53 -40.14 3.67
C ASN A 124 22.60 -40.97 2.95
N ALA A 125 23.55 -40.29 2.33
CA ALA A 125 24.61 -40.87 1.51
C ALA A 125 25.64 -41.68 2.30
N TYR A 126 25.57 -41.74 3.63
CA TYR A 126 26.52 -42.51 4.45
C TYR A 126 25.89 -43.17 5.67
N GLY A 127 26.27 -44.41 5.95
CA GLY A 127 25.92 -45.12 7.16
C GLY A 127 27.05 -45.09 8.21
N PRO A 128 26.94 -44.34 9.33
CA PRO A 128 28.00 -44.24 10.34
C PRO A 128 28.32 -45.56 11.05
N ASN A 129 27.36 -46.49 11.10
CA ASN A 129 27.55 -47.81 11.70
C ASN A 129 28.23 -48.80 10.76
N THR A 130 28.09 -48.60 9.45
CA THR A 130 28.51 -49.57 8.41
C THR A 130 29.70 -49.08 7.60
N GLY A 131 29.98 -47.78 7.62
CA GLY A 131 31.01 -47.15 6.79
C GLY A 131 30.68 -47.08 5.30
N THR A 132 29.44 -47.39 4.92
CA THR A 132 29.04 -47.49 3.51
C THR A 132 28.55 -46.15 2.96
N GLN A 133 28.98 -45.81 1.75
CA GLN A 133 28.47 -44.66 0.98
C GLN A 133 27.35 -45.11 0.03
N PHE A 134 26.24 -44.37 -0.01
CA PHE A 134 25.10 -44.55 -0.91
C PHE A 134 25.08 -43.38 -1.92
N HIS A 135 24.84 -43.68 -3.21
CA HIS A 135 24.74 -42.71 -4.31
C HIS A 135 23.33 -42.73 -4.89
#